data_AF-A0A292YY62-F1
#
_entry.id   AF-A0A292YY62-F1
#
_cell.length_a   1.000
_cell.length_b   1.000
_cell.length_c   1.000
_cell.angle_alpha   90.00
_cell.angle_beta   90.00
_cell.angle_gamma   90.00
#
_symmetry.space_group_name_H-M   'P 1'
#
loop_
_entity.id
_entity.type
_entity.pdbx_description
1 polymer ?
#
loop_
_entity_poly.entity_id
_entity_poly.type
_entity_poly.pdbx_seq_one_letter_code
_entity_poly.pdbx_strand_id
1 'polypeptide(L)'
;MNAAAVTDVAVIGAGLTEVGCDSVVAALGFVANPGPLLGWGFDVTDRKIVVDTAMRTSRPGVFAAGDVCSCPGRVPLIAVGFGEAATAVNHAAVHLDPTVSTFPGHSTDALVAEAGLLI
;
A
#
# COMPACT_ATOMS: atom_id res chain seq x y z
N MET A 1 -13.19 -15.59 36.35
CA MET A 1 -13.34 -14.43 35.42
C MET A 1 -14.40 -14.85 34.41
N ASN A 2 -15.53 -14.15 34.41
CA ASN A 2 -16.74 -14.57 33.69
C ASN A 2 -16.59 -14.26 32.20
N ALA A 3 -16.68 -15.27 31.34
CA ALA A 3 -16.74 -15.06 29.90
C ALA A 3 -18.05 -14.31 29.59
N ALA A 4 -17.95 -13.18 28.91
CA ALA A 4 -19.14 -12.50 28.40
C ALA A 4 -19.79 -13.43 27.36
N ALA A 5 -20.91 -14.05 27.72
CA ALA A 5 -21.71 -14.83 26.80
C ALA A 5 -22.26 -13.87 25.74
N VAL A 6 -21.96 -14.14 24.47
CA VAL A 6 -22.63 -13.47 23.34
C VAL A 6 -24.05 -14.01 23.32
N THR A 7 -25.04 -13.22 23.72
CA THR A 7 -26.42 -13.69 23.92
C THR A 7 -27.29 -13.65 22.68
N ASP A 8 -26.94 -12.88 21.65
CA ASP A 8 -27.86 -12.64 20.53
C ASP A 8 -27.13 -12.67 19.18
N VAL A 9 -27.34 -13.75 18.41
CA VAL A 9 -26.90 -13.87 17.01
C VAL A 9 -28.14 -13.97 16.12
N ALA A 10 -28.39 -12.95 15.29
CA ALA A 10 -29.49 -12.95 14.33
C ALA A 10 -29.03 -13.49 12.97
N VAL A 11 -29.71 -14.52 12.44
CA VAL A 11 -29.51 -15.01 11.07
C VAL A 11 -30.38 -14.18 10.13
N ILE A 12 -29.77 -13.49 9.17
CA ILE A 12 -30.50 -12.67 8.18
C ILE A 12 -31.48 -13.58 7.40
N GLY A 13 -32.78 -13.29 7.50
CA GLY A 13 -33.85 -14.06 6.82
C GLY A 13 -34.55 -15.12 7.67
N ALA A 14 -34.16 -15.30 8.93
CA ALA A 14 -34.85 -16.13 9.92
C ALA A 14 -35.18 -15.32 11.19
N GLY A 15 -36.08 -15.84 12.04
CA GLY A 15 -36.34 -15.26 13.35
C GLY A 15 -35.11 -15.35 14.28
N LEU A 16 -35.11 -14.55 15.34
CA LEU A 16 -34.08 -14.64 16.39
C LEU A 16 -34.05 -16.04 17.00
N THR A 17 -32.87 -16.63 17.10
CA THR A 17 -32.65 -17.96 17.69
C THR A 17 -31.42 -17.91 18.59
N GLU A 18 -31.57 -18.36 19.84
CA GLU A 18 -30.44 -18.50 20.76
C GLU A 18 -29.68 -19.81 20.49
N VAL A 19 -28.34 -19.74 20.51
CA VAL A 19 -27.46 -20.89 20.32
C VAL A 19 -26.40 -20.89 21.42
N GLY A 20 -26.36 -21.95 22.23
CA GLY A 20 -25.30 -22.11 23.24
C GLY A 20 -23.94 -22.35 22.57
N CYS A 21 -22.94 -21.55 22.90
CA CYS A 21 -21.57 -21.71 22.40
C CYS A 21 -20.54 -21.25 23.44
N ASP A 22 -19.33 -21.81 23.37
CA ASP A 22 -18.20 -21.39 24.20
C ASP A 22 -17.45 -20.19 23.61
N SER A 23 -17.56 -19.98 22.29
CA SER A 23 -16.85 -18.93 21.56
C SER A 23 -17.53 -18.62 20.22
N VAL A 24 -17.40 -17.37 19.77
CA VAL A 24 -17.92 -16.87 18.49
C VAL A 24 -16.77 -16.29 17.66
N VAL A 25 -16.68 -16.71 16.40
CA VAL A 25 -15.72 -16.16 15.42
C VAL A 25 -16.52 -15.49 14.31
N ALA A 26 -16.47 -14.15 14.26
CA ALA A 26 -17.28 -13.38 13.33
C ALA A 26 -16.81 -13.52 11.87
N ALA A 27 -15.49 -13.60 11.62
CA ALA A 27 -14.89 -13.77 10.28
C ALA A 27 -15.51 -12.91 9.15
N LEU A 28 -15.94 -11.68 9.45
CA LEU A 28 -16.70 -10.82 8.53
C LEU A 28 -15.86 -10.12 7.45
N GLY A 29 -14.55 -10.40 7.41
CA GLY A 29 -13.61 -9.73 6.51
C GLY A 29 -13.15 -8.36 7.00
N PHE A 30 -12.57 -7.58 6.08
CA PHE A 30 -11.97 -6.27 6.36
C PHE A 30 -12.53 -5.20 5.41
N VAL A 31 -12.70 -3.97 5.91
CA VAL A 31 -13.06 -2.80 5.12
C VAL A 31 -11.82 -1.92 4.93
N ALA A 32 -11.44 -1.68 3.68
CA ALA A 32 -10.34 -0.77 3.36
C ALA A 32 -10.79 0.69 3.56
N ASN A 33 -10.14 1.40 4.47
CA ASN A 33 -10.39 2.82 4.71
C ASN A 33 -9.07 3.61 4.74
N PRO A 34 -8.75 4.44 3.72
CA PRO A 34 -7.58 5.32 3.74
C PRO A 34 -7.62 6.35 4.87
N GLY A 35 -8.81 6.61 5.44
CA GLY A 35 -9.00 7.34 6.70
C GLY A 35 -8.16 8.62 6.79
N PRO A 36 -7.22 8.70 7.74
CA PRO A 36 -6.44 9.91 8.03
C PRO A 36 -5.44 10.28 6.93
N LEU A 37 -5.04 9.34 6.07
CA LEU A 37 -4.05 9.59 5.02
C LEU A 37 -4.51 10.70 4.05
N LEU A 38 -5.82 10.77 3.77
CA LEU A 38 -6.39 11.81 2.92
C LEU A 38 -6.35 13.20 3.57
N GLY A 39 -6.18 13.28 4.88
CA GLY A 39 -6.06 14.53 5.64
C GLY A 39 -4.64 15.06 5.79
N TRP A 40 -3.63 14.38 5.24
CA TRP A 40 -2.22 14.76 5.40
C TRP A 40 -1.76 15.89 4.46
N GLY A 41 -2.69 16.51 3.73
CA GLY A 41 -2.40 17.61 2.80
C GLY A 41 -1.75 17.14 1.51
N PHE A 42 -2.15 15.97 1.01
CA PHE A 42 -1.88 15.54 -0.35
C PHE A 42 -2.96 16.04 -1.29
N ASP A 43 -2.60 16.18 -2.56
CA ASP A 43 -3.58 16.32 -3.63
C ASP A 43 -4.23 14.95 -3.83
N VAL A 44 -5.55 14.92 -3.72
CA VAL A 44 -6.33 13.67 -3.75
C VAL A 44 -7.39 13.76 -4.83
N THR A 45 -7.52 12.70 -5.61
CA THR A 45 -8.66 12.48 -6.53
C THR A 45 -9.19 11.07 -6.32
N ASP A 46 -10.52 10.90 -6.25
CA ASP A 46 -11.18 9.60 -6.05
C ASP A 46 -10.56 8.73 -4.93
N ARG A 47 -10.22 9.37 -3.80
CA ARG A 47 -9.57 8.73 -2.62
C ARG A 47 -8.16 8.18 -2.90
N LYS A 48 -7.50 8.64 -3.95
CA LYS A 48 -6.12 8.31 -4.33
C LYS A 48 -5.24 9.55 -4.35
N ILE A 49 -3.98 9.38 -3.98
CA ILE A 49 -2.95 10.43 -4.01
C ILE A 49 -2.57 10.73 -5.46
N VAL A 50 -2.67 11.97 -5.88
CA VAL A 50 -2.21 12.40 -7.20
C VAL A 50 -0.68 12.40 -7.23
N VAL A 51 -0.10 11.79 -8.27
CA VAL A 51 1.36 11.76 -8.47
C VAL A 51 1.77 12.20 -9.88
N ASP A 52 3.00 12.72 -9.99
CA ASP A 52 3.65 12.96 -11.29
C ASP A 52 4.23 11.66 -11.88
N THR A 53 4.87 11.74 -13.05
CA THR A 53 5.50 10.57 -13.71
C THR A 53 6.71 10.01 -12.96
N ALA A 54 7.26 10.75 -12.00
CA ALA A 54 8.32 10.33 -11.10
C ALA A 54 7.78 9.81 -9.76
N MET A 55 6.47 9.62 -9.66
CA MET A 55 5.74 9.15 -8.47
C MET A 55 5.80 10.12 -7.27
N ARG A 56 6.09 11.41 -7.51
CA ARG A 56 6.09 12.46 -6.48
C ARG A 56 4.67 12.89 -6.18
N THR A 57 4.37 13.06 -4.90
CA THR A 57 3.10 13.67 -4.45
C THR A 57 3.21 15.20 -4.42
N SER A 58 2.12 15.89 -4.08
CA SER A 58 2.17 17.34 -3.81
C SER A 58 2.96 17.72 -2.55
N ARG A 59 3.37 16.75 -1.73
CA ARG A 59 4.25 16.96 -0.58
C ARG A 59 5.71 16.66 -0.94
N PRO A 60 6.63 17.63 -0.81
CA PRO A 60 8.05 17.41 -1.06
C PRO A 60 8.62 16.26 -0.23
N GLY A 61 9.43 15.41 -0.87
CA GLY A 61 10.05 14.24 -0.23
C GLY A 61 9.12 13.07 0.03
N VAL A 62 7.83 13.17 -0.34
CA VAL A 62 6.87 12.07 -0.22
C VAL A 62 6.48 11.56 -1.61
N PHE A 63 6.62 10.25 -1.77
CA PHE A 63 6.32 9.52 -3.01
C PHE A 63 5.21 8.50 -2.75
N ALA A 64 4.45 8.13 -3.79
CA ALA A 64 3.39 7.14 -3.69
C ALA A 64 3.37 6.24 -4.93
N ALA A 65 3.12 4.93 -4.71
CA ALA A 65 3.08 3.92 -5.76
C ALA A 65 1.99 2.89 -5.46
N GLY A 66 1.52 2.17 -6.49
CA GLY A 66 0.48 1.17 -6.33
C GLY A 66 -0.92 1.77 -6.19
N ASP A 67 -1.88 0.98 -5.72
CA ASP A 67 -3.31 1.33 -5.79
C ASP A 67 -3.71 2.62 -5.07
N VAL A 68 -2.85 3.12 -4.16
CA VAL A 68 -3.03 4.38 -3.45
C VAL A 68 -2.83 5.61 -4.33
N CYS A 69 -2.15 5.50 -5.48
CA CYS A 69 -1.83 6.64 -6.33
C CYS A 69 -2.67 6.72 -7.63
N SER A 70 -2.74 7.93 -8.19
CA SER A 70 -3.43 8.26 -9.43
C SER A 70 -2.55 9.12 -10.33
N CYS A 71 -2.40 8.71 -11.58
CA CYS A 71 -1.80 9.48 -12.65
C CYS A 71 -2.51 9.19 -13.98
N PRO A 72 -2.51 10.13 -14.96
CA PRO A 72 -3.22 9.95 -16.22
C PRO A 72 -2.77 8.69 -16.98
N GLY A 73 -3.72 7.88 -17.44
CA GLY A 73 -3.45 6.66 -18.23
C GLY A 73 -3.01 5.45 -17.41
N ARG A 74 -2.90 5.56 -16.08
CA ARG A 74 -2.58 4.45 -15.17
C ARG A 74 -3.68 3.40 -15.13
N VAL A 75 -3.28 2.12 -15.15
CA VAL A 75 -4.17 0.97 -14.89
C VAL A 75 -3.80 0.35 -13.53
N PRO A 76 -4.74 0.16 -12.59
CA PRO A 76 -4.45 -0.37 -11.26
C PRO A 76 -4.21 -1.89 -11.32
N LEU A 77 -2.98 -2.28 -11.64
CA LEU A 77 -2.53 -3.67 -11.69
C LEU A 77 -1.29 -3.85 -10.82
N ILE A 78 -1.14 -5.05 -10.25
CA ILE A 78 0.05 -5.44 -9.48
C ILE A 78 1.34 -5.21 -10.30
N ALA A 79 1.32 -5.59 -11.59
CA ALA A 79 2.46 -5.41 -12.48
C ALA A 79 2.85 -3.92 -12.67
N VAL A 80 1.85 -3.04 -12.79
CA VAL A 80 2.06 -1.59 -12.90
C VAL A 80 2.62 -1.04 -11.59
N GLY A 81 2.09 -1.49 -10.45
CA GLY A 81 2.57 -1.11 -9.12
C GLY A 81 4.05 -1.39 -8.88
N PHE A 82 4.59 -2.49 -9.42
CA PHE A 82 6.03 -2.78 -9.32
C PHE A 82 6.89 -1.76 -10.09
N GLY A 83 6.47 -1.35 -11.29
CA GLY A 83 7.17 -0.31 -12.06
C GLY A 83 7.11 1.05 -11.37
N GLU A 84 5.97 1.38 -10.75
CA GLU A 84 5.79 2.60 -9.96
C GLU A 84 6.68 2.58 -8.72
N ALA A 85 6.75 1.46 -8.00
CA ALA A 85 7.61 1.33 -6.84
C ALA A 85 9.09 1.52 -7.21
N ALA A 86 9.54 0.91 -8.31
CA ALA A 86 10.89 1.10 -8.82
C ALA A 86 11.17 2.59 -9.17
N THR A 87 10.23 3.24 -9.84
CA THR A 87 10.33 4.68 -10.17
C THR A 87 10.40 5.53 -8.91
N ALA A 88 9.48 5.31 -7.96
CA ALA A 88 9.38 6.07 -6.72
C ALA A 88 10.65 5.96 -5.88
N VAL A 89 11.17 4.75 -5.67
CA VAL A 89 12.36 4.51 -4.83
C VAL A 89 13.60 5.14 -5.45
N ASN A 90 13.80 5.03 -6.77
CA ASN A 90 14.95 5.64 -7.43
C ASN A 90 14.93 7.17 -7.36
N HIS A 91 13.75 7.79 -7.49
CA HIS A 91 13.63 9.24 -7.30
C HIS A 91 13.74 9.67 -5.83
N ALA A 92 13.26 8.85 -4.90
CA ALA A 92 13.43 9.09 -3.47
C ALA A 92 14.91 9.02 -3.06
N ALA A 93 15.68 8.09 -3.63
CA ALA A 93 17.12 7.96 -3.37
C ALA A 93 17.87 9.25 -3.76
N VAL A 94 17.63 9.79 -4.96
CA VAL A 94 18.23 11.06 -5.41
C VAL A 94 17.74 12.26 -4.56
N HIS A 95 16.50 12.21 -4.07
CA HIS A 95 15.99 13.25 -3.17
C HIS A 95 16.71 13.25 -1.82
N LEU A 96 17.09 12.07 -1.30
CA LEU A 96 17.80 11.92 -0.03
C LEU A 96 19.31 12.19 -0.19
N ASP A 97 19.91 11.70 -1.27
CA ASP A 97 21.30 11.90 -1.62
C ASP A 97 21.42 12.37 -3.07
N PRO A 98 21.62 13.68 -3.31
CA PRO A 98 21.75 14.21 -4.66
C PRO A 98 22.97 13.71 -5.43
N THR A 99 23.90 13.00 -4.79
CA THR A 99 25.10 12.46 -5.44
C THR A 99 24.85 11.14 -6.16
N VAL A 100 23.74 10.44 -5.84
CA VAL A 100 23.38 9.19 -6.52
C VAL A 100 22.60 9.45 -7.80
N SER A 101 22.67 8.51 -8.74
CA SER A 101 21.93 8.55 -10.01
C SER A 101 20.53 7.97 -9.85
N THR A 102 19.54 8.56 -10.56
CA THR A 102 18.20 7.96 -10.68
C THR A 102 18.23 6.60 -11.38
N PHE A 103 19.22 6.35 -12.24
CA PHE A 103 19.42 5.04 -12.83
C PHE A 103 20.32 4.22 -11.90
N PRO A 104 19.80 3.15 -11.26
CA PRO A 104 20.56 2.37 -10.28
C PRO A 104 21.57 1.40 -10.92
N GLY A 105 21.63 1.32 -12.26
CA GLY A 105 22.43 0.33 -12.96
C GLY A 105 21.69 -1.00 -13.18
N HIS A 106 22.41 -1.99 -13.73
CA HIS A 106 21.88 -3.34 -13.91
C HIS A 106 22.09 -4.16 -12.63
N SER A 107 21.01 -4.72 -12.09
CA SER A 107 21.08 -5.52 -10.85
C SER A 107 21.96 -6.76 -10.99
N THR A 108 22.09 -7.31 -12.20
CA THR A 108 22.96 -8.46 -12.47
C THR A 108 24.44 -8.13 -12.26
N ASP A 109 24.85 -6.89 -12.56
CA ASP A 109 26.24 -6.45 -12.38
C ASP A 109 26.56 -6.20 -10.89
N ALA A 110 25.54 -5.84 -10.10
CA ALA A 110 25.70 -5.55 -8.67
C ALA A 110 26.11 -6.80 -7.85
N LEU A 111 25.61 -7.97 -8.22
CA LEU A 111 25.98 -9.25 -7.56
C LEU A 111 27.44 -9.64 -7.81
N VAL A 112 27.97 -9.27 -8.98
CA VAL A 112 29.37 -9.53 -9.36
C VAL A 112 30.31 -8.66 -8.51
N ALA A 113 29.91 -7.42 -8.23
CA ALA A 113 30.66 -6.50 -7.39
C ALA A 113 30.69 -6.93 -5.90
N GLU A 114 29.57 -7.39 -5.33
CA GLU A 114 29.54 -7.89 -3.94
C GLU A 114 30.25 -9.23 -3.76
N ALA A 115 30.27 -10.10 -4.77
CA ALA A 115 30.93 -11.40 -4.73
C ALA A 115 32.46 -11.34 -4.93
N GLY A 116 33.03 -10.16 -5.20
CA GLY A 116 34.47 -9.99 -5.46
C GLY A 116 34.98 -10.74 -6.70
N LEU A 117 34.09 -11.19 -7.58
CA LEU A 117 34.42 -11.95 -8.77
C LEU A 117 34.45 -11.00 -9.97
N LEU A 118 35.47 -10.14 -10.03
CA LEU A 118 35.77 -9.37 -11.24
C LEU A 118 36.06 -10.35 -12.40
N ILE A 119 35.16 -10.39 -13.39
CA ILE A 119 35.49 -10.72 -14.77
C ILE A 119 35.63 -9.42 -15.56
#